data_AF-A0A6B1GM68-F1
#
_entry.id   AF-A0A6B1GM68-F1
#
_cell.length_a   1.000
_cell.length_b   1.000
_cell.length_c   1.000
_cell.angle_alpha   90.00
_cell.angle_beta   90.00
_cell.angle_gamma   90.00
#
_symmetry.space_group_name_H-M   'P 1'
#
loop_
_entity.id
_entity.type
_entity.pdbx_description
1 polymer ?
#
loop_
_entity_poly.entity_id
_entity_poly.type
_entity_poly.pdbx_seq_one_letter_code
_entity_poly.pdbx_strand_id
1 'polypeptide(L)'
;MGADGARRFWEAYEAVRADLGYVDLPETIERLARESGEASLGAVLTGAVLGLDYAGCLFPGALEAVEHAGGLGLPVIASDGDERYQHHKIQTSGLEAAFEGRVLIFEHKEQELETIRARYPARRYALIDDKPGILTAVKSALGDTVTTVLVEQGPYALEAAEGEPPDVRLPSIAAFAGLDAAALGAE
;
A
#
# COMPACT_ATOMS: atom_id res chain seq x y z
N MET A 1 -5.94 -12.85 -22.61
CA MET A 1 -7.37 -12.74 -22.24
C MET A 1 -7.92 -11.46 -22.86
N GLY A 2 -9.01 -11.53 -23.61
CA GLY A 2 -9.69 -10.32 -24.13
C GLY A 2 -10.44 -9.58 -23.01
N ALA A 3 -11.28 -8.60 -23.37
CA ALA A 3 -12.01 -7.77 -22.42
C ALA A 3 -12.84 -8.57 -21.38
N ASP A 4 -13.47 -9.67 -21.79
CA ASP A 4 -14.27 -10.51 -20.88
C ASP A 4 -13.40 -11.20 -19.82
N GLY A 5 -12.21 -11.67 -20.19
CA GLY A 5 -11.28 -12.27 -19.22
C GLY A 5 -10.74 -11.23 -18.24
N ALA A 6 -10.45 -10.01 -18.70
CA ALA A 6 -10.06 -8.92 -17.80
C ALA A 6 -11.17 -8.58 -16.80
N ARG A 7 -12.44 -8.51 -17.26
CA ARG A 7 -13.59 -8.31 -16.38
C ARG A 7 -13.69 -9.40 -15.32
N ARG A 8 -13.62 -10.68 -15.71
CA ARG A 8 -13.66 -11.81 -14.76
C ARG A 8 -12.52 -11.76 -13.75
N PHE A 9 -11.33 -11.36 -14.20
CA PHE A 9 -10.19 -11.18 -13.30
C PHE A 9 -10.49 -10.14 -12.21
N TRP A 10 -10.95 -8.95 -12.60
CA TRP A 10 -11.28 -7.89 -11.65
C TRP A 10 -12.46 -8.25 -10.74
N GLU A 11 -13.45 -9.00 -11.24
CA GLU A 11 -14.55 -9.51 -10.39
C GLU A 11 -14.05 -10.49 -9.32
N ALA A 12 -13.17 -11.42 -9.69
CA ALA A 12 -12.56 -12.32 -8.72
C ALA A 12 -11.66 -11.57 -7.73
N TYR A 13 -10.87 -10.61 -8.22
CA TYR A 13 -10.01 -9.75 -7.42
C TYR A 13 -10.81 -8.98 -6.34
N GLU A 14 -11.89 -8.31 -6.72
CA GLU A 14 -12.71 -7.56 -5.76
C GLU A 14 -13.47 -8.50 -4.81
N ALA A 15 -13.90 -9.68 -5.25
CA ALA A 15 -14.53 -10.66 -4.38
C ALA A 15 -13.56 -11.17 -3.30
N VAL A 16 -12.33 -11.56 -3.69
CA VAL A 16 -11.29 -11.99 -2.75
C VAL A 16 -10.94 -10.86 -1.77
N ARG A 17 -10.83 -9.63 -2.28
CA ARG A 17 -10.58 -8.46 -1.44
C ARG A 17 -11.70 -8.19 -0.44
N ALA A 18 -12.96 -8.36 -0.84
CA ALA A 18 -14.09 -8.20 0.07
C ALA A 18 -14.13 -9.29 1.15
N ASP A 19 -13.74 -10.53 0.79
CA ASP A 19 -13.73 -11.67 1.71
C ASP A 19 -12.58 -11.60 2.74
N LEU A 20 -11.39 -11.16 2.30
CA LEU A 20 -10.17 -11.14 3.12
C LEU A 20 -9.83 -9.76 3.70
N GLY A 21 -10.43 -8.68 3.18
CA GLY A 21 -10.12 -7.30 3.58
C GLY A 21 -8.79 -6.75 3.03
N TYR A 22 -8.03 -7.55 2.27
CA TYR A 22 -6.82 -7.14 1.56
C TYR A 22 -6.71 -7.82 0.19
N VAL A 23 -5.71 -7.43 -0.60
CA VAL A 23 -5.49 -7.99 -1.94
C VAL A 23 -4.65 -9.27 -1.85
N ASP A 24 -5.26 -10.39 -2.19
CA ASP A 24 -4.59 -11.69 -2.36
C ASP A 24 -4.63 -12.12 -3.85
N LEU A 25 -3.55 -11.79 -4.56
CA LEU A 25 -3.38 -12.18 -5.96
C LEU A 25 -3.23 -13.70 -6.16
N PRO A 26 -2.50 -14.46 -5.31
CA PRO A 26 -2.51 -15.91 -5.34
C PRO A 26 -3.94 -16.49 -5.35
N GLU A 27 -4.78 -16.16 -4.37
CA GLU A 27 -6.14 -16.70 -4.27
C GLU A 27 -7.00 -16.23 -5.46
N THR A 28 -6.86 -14.97 -5.88
CA THR A 28 -7.54 -14.45 -7.09
C THR A 28 -7.23 -15.31 -8.32
N ILE A 29 -5.95 -15.63 -8.53
CA ILE A 29 -5.49 -16.43 -9.67
C ILE A 29 -5.95 -17.89 -9.55
N GLU A 30 -5.83 -18.48 -8.35
CA GLU A 30 -6.24 -19.86 -8.10
C GLU A 30 -7.74 -20.05 -8.30
N ARG A 31 -8.55 -19.11 -7.80
CA ARG A 31 -10.00 -19.10 -8.00
C ARG A 31 -10.37 -19.03 -9.48
N LEU A 32 -9.76 -18.12 -10.24
CA LEU A 32 -10.00 -18.02 -11.69
C LEU A 32 -9.56 -19.27 -12.45
N ALA A 33 -8.40 -19.84 -12.11
CA ALA A 33 -7.93 -21.07 -12.72
C ALA A 33 -8.92 -22.22 -12.47
N ARG A 34 -9.40 -22.37 -11.23
CA ARG A 34 -10.40 -23.37 -10.82
C ARG A 34 -11.73 -23.19 -11.54
N GLU A 35 -12.24 -21.96 -11.64
CA GLU A 35 -13.50 -21.65 -12.31
C GLU A 35 -13.44 -21.77 -13.84
N SER A 36 -12.26 -21.56 -14.44
CA SER A 36 -12.08 -21.66 -15.90
C SER A 36 -11.99 -23.10 -16.41
N GLY A 37 -11.49 -24.03 -15.58
CA GLY A 37 -11.11 -25.38 -16.02
C GLY A 37 -9.88 -25.42 -16.94
N GLU A 38 -9.23 -24.28 -17.20
CA GLU A 38 -8.04 -24.19 -18.05
C GLU A 38 -6.77 -24.42 -17.25
N ALA A 39 -6.14 -25.59 -17.43
CA ALA A 39 -4.96 -26.00 -16.66
C ALA A 39 -3.77 -25.01 -16.72
N SER A 40 -3.64 -24.24 -17.81
CA SER A 40 -2.55 -23.28 -17.98
C SER A 40 -2.85 -21.87 -17.48
N LEU A 41 -4.12 -21.53 -17.19
CA LEU A 41 -4.53 -20.15 -16.92
C LEU A 41 -3.81 -19.58 -15.69
N GLY A 42 -3.72 -20.36 -14.61
CA GLY A 42 -3.03 -19.95 -13.39
C GLY A 42 -1.57 -19.58 -13.66
N ALA A 43 -0.83 -20.45 -14.36
CA ALA A 43 0.57 -20.19 -14.70
C ALA A 43 0.76 -18.96 -15.60
N VAL A 44 -0.15 -18.75 -16.56
CA VAL A 44 -0.13 -17.58 -17.44
C VAL A 44 -0.37 -16.29 -16.66
N LEU A 45 -1.36 -16.27 -15.76
CA LEU A 45 -1.67 -15.10 -14.94
C LEU A 45 -0.55 -14.80 -13.94
N THR A 46 -0.01 -15.82 -13.27
CA THR A 46 1.17 -15.68 -12.41
C THR A 46 2.35 -15.08 -13.18
N GLY A 47 2.65 -15.61 -14.36
CA GLY A 47 3.71 -15.09 -15.22
C GLY A 47 3.47 -13.64 -15.65
N ALA A 48 2.23 -13.27 -15.94
CA ALA A 48 1.87 -11.90 -16.29
C ALA A 48 2.07 -10.94 -15.11
N VAL A 49 1.59 -11.27 -13.91
CA VAL A 49 1.74 -10.42 -12.72
C VAL A 49 3.21 -10.27 -12.33
N LEU A 50 3.96 -11.38 -12.24
CA LEU A 50 5.39 -11.33 -11.89
C LEU A 50 6.26 -10.66 -12.98
N GLY A 51 5.79 -10.64 -14.23
CA GLY A 51 6.47 -10.04 -15.36
C GLY A 51 6.15 -8.57 -15.63
N LEU A 52 5.32 -7.92 -14.81
CA LEU A 52 5.01 -6.50 -14.96
C LEU A 52 6.25 -5.63 -14.67
N ASP A 53 6.41 -4.56 -15.46
CA ASP A 53 7.42 -3.52 -15.19
C ASP A 53 6.92 -2.59 -14.07
N TYR A 54 7.06 -3.05 -12.82
CA TYR A 54 6.62 -2.29 -11.66
C TYR A 54 7.44 -1.00 -11.44
N ALA A 55 8.68 -0.93 -11.92
CA ALA A 55 9.46 0.31 -11.88
C ALA A 55 8.82 1.38 -12.78
N GLY A 56 8.34 0.98 -13.97
CA GLY A 56 7.55 1.83 -14.86
C GLY A 56 6.16 2.21 -14.33
N CYS A 57 5.67 1.56 -13.26
CA CYS A 57 4.38 1.86 -12.63
C CYS A 57 4.48 2.87 -11.47
N LEU A 58 5.67 3.32 -11.08
CA LEU A 58 5.82 4.31 -10.02
C LEU A 58 5.15 5.63 -10.39
N PHE A 59 4.48 6.24 -9.42
CA PHE A 59 3.98 7.60 -9.60
C PHE A 59 5.14 8.58 -9.78
N PRO A 60 4.98 9.62 -10.62
CA PRO A 60 5.96 10.69 -10.72
C PRO A 60 6.23 11.31 -9.34
N GLY A 61 7.50 11.56 -9.00
CA GLY A 61 7.90 12.14 -7.72
C GLY A 61 7.95 11.15 -6.54
N ALA A 62 7.67 9.85 -6.76
CA ALA A 62 7.62 8.88 -5.67
C ALA A 62 8.99 8.66 -5.00
N LEU A 63 10.07 8.56 -5.78
CA LEU A 63 11.41 8.34 -5.22
C LEU A 63 11.95 9.61 -4.55
N GLU A 64 11.66 10.77 -5.12
CA GLU A 64 11.97 12.08 -4.54
C GLU A 64 11.25 12.29 -3.20
N ALA A 65 10.00 11.82 -3.08
CA ALA A 65 9.27 11.84 -1.82
C ALA A 65 9.92 10.95 -0.76
N VAL A 66 10.45 9.77 -1.13
CA VAL A 66 11.17 8.88 -0.21
C VAL A 66 12.49 9.49 0.24
N GLU A 67 13.26 10.05 -0.69
CA GLU A 67 14.51 10.76 -0.37
C GLU A 67 14.25 11.92 0.59
N HIS A 68 13.23 12.74 0.31
CA HIS A 68 12.81 13.81 1.19
C HIS A 68 12.36 13.32 2.57
N ALA A 69 11.58 12.24 2.62
CA ALA A 69 11.18 11.61 3.89
C ALA A 69 12.38 11.18 4.72
N GLY A 70 13.45 10.68 4.07
CA GLY A 70 14.73 10.36 4.72
C GLY A 70 15.43 11.56 5.37
N GLY A 71 15.17 12.78 4.88
CA GLY A 71 15.63 14.01 5.51
C GLY A 71 14.82 14.44 6.74
N LEU A 72 13.58 13.97 6.86
CA LEU A 72 12.66 14.30 7.96
C LEU A 72 12.63 13.23 9.07
N GLY A 73 12.90 11.98 8.72
CA GLY A 73 12.83 10.84 9.64
C GLY A 73 13.24 9.54 8.97
N LEU A 74 12.81 8.41 9.56
CA LEU A 74 13.11 7.08 9.02
C LEU A 74 11.93 6.58 8.16
N PRO A 75 12.03 6.59 6.82
CA PRO A 75 10.98 6.06 5.97
C PRO A 75 10.94 4.53 6.05
N VAL A 76 9.73 3.98 6.20
CA VAL A 76 9.44 2.53 6.26
C VAL A 76 8.21 2.24 5.40
N ILE A 77 8.24 1.16 4.62
CA ILE A 77 7.05 0.65 3.95
C ILE A 77 6.31 -0.26 4.92
N ALA A 78 5.05 0.07 5.20
CA ALA A 78 4.07 -0.83 5.84
C ALA A 78 2.92 -1.06 4.85
N SER A 79 2.81 -2.27 4.33
CA SER A 79 1.86 -2.62 3.26
C SER A 79 0.98 -3.78 3.66
N ASP A 80 -0.30 -3.72 3.27
CA ASP A 80 -1.13 -4.92 3.21
C ASP A 80 -0.79 -5.68 1.92
N GLY A 81 -0.90 -7.01 1.95
CA GLY A 81 -0.78 -7.84 0.76
C GLY A 81 -0.23 -9.23 1.06
N ASP A 82 -0.30 -10.11 0.07
CA ASP A 82 0.28 -11.44 0.18
C ASP A 82 1.81 -11.40 0.25
N GLU A 83 2.40 -12.35 0.98
CA GLU A 83 3.84 -12.36 1.26
C GLU A 83 4.73 -12.47 0.01
N ARG A 84 4.19 -12.94 -1.13
CA ARG A 84 4.98 -13.28 -2.31
C ARG A 84 4.91 -12.22 -3.39
N TYR A 85 3.73 -11.91 -3.89
CA TYR A 85 3.54 -10.96 -4.98
C TYR A 85 3.71 -9.53 -4.49
N GLN A 86 3.25 -9.20 -3.29
CA GLN A 86 3.46 -7.85 -2.76
C GLN A 86 4.95 -7.58 -2.51
N HIS A 87 5.69 -8.57 -1.98
CA HIS A 87 7.14 -8.47 -1.84
C HIS A 87 7.82 -8.31 -3.21
N HIS A 88 7.48 -9.15 -4.19
CA HIS A 88 8.02 -9.07 -5.55
C HIS A 88 7.77 -7.70 -6.19
N LYS A 89 6.55 -7.15 -6.06
CA LYS A 89 6.18 -5.83 -6.56
C LYS A 89 7.02 -4.73 -5.90
N ILE A 90 7.16 -4.73 -4.57
CA ILE A 90 7.93 -3.72 -3.85
C ILE A 90 9.42 -3.80 -4.26
N GLN A 91 9.96 -5.01 -4.38
CA GLN A 91 11.34 -5.24 -4.78
C GLN A 91 11.61 -4.79 -6.21
N THR A 92 10.80 -5.25 -7.18
CA THR A 92 11.01 -4.98 -8.61
C THR A 92 10.63 -3.57 -9.04
N SER A 93 9.84 -2.85 -8.24
CA SER A 93 9.64 -1.41 -8.41
C SER A 93 10.87 -0.57 -8.02
N GLY A 94 11.84 -1.15 -7.30
CA GLY A 94 12.98 -0.43 -6.74
C GLY A 94 12.70 0.27 -5.41
N LEU A 95 11.45 0.22 -4.90
CA LEU A 95 11.08 0.83 -3.62
C LEU A 95 11.79 0.16 -2.45
N GLU A 96 11.98 -1.17 -2.47
CA GLU A 96 12.74 -1.84 -1.40
C GLU A 96 14.13 -1.23 -1.23
N ALA A 97 14.84 -0.97 -2.34
CA ALA A 97 16.15 -0.35 -2.30
C ALA A 97 16.09 1.11 -1.83
N ALA A 98 15.09 1.88 -2.29
CA ALA A 98 14.90 3.28 -1.86
C ALA A 98 14.60 3.41 -0.36
N PHE A 99 13.96 2.40 0.23
CA PHE A 99 13.70 2.29 1.68
C PHE A 99 14.79 1.50 2.41
N GLU A 100 15.92 1.17 1.76
CA GLU A 100 17.03 0.39 2.30
C GLU A 100 16.59 -0.92 2.98
N GLY A 101 15.64 -1.63 2.38
CA GLY A 101 15.10 -2.90 2.88
C GLY A 101 14.13 -2.77 4.05
N ARG A 102 13.71 -1.56 4.44
CA ARG A 102 12.73 -1.34 5.52
C ARG A 102 11.31 -1.57 5.01
N VAL A 103 10.96 -2.83 4.81
CA VAL A 103 9.66 -3.27 4.31
C VAL A 103 9.00 -4.21 5.31
N LEU A 104 7.74 -3.92 5.65
CA LEU A 104 6.85 -4.77 6.43
C LEU A 104 5.59 -5.03 5.61
N ILE A 105 5.24 -6.31 5.46
CA ILE A 105 4.04 -6.76 4.75
C ILE A 105 3.16 -7.51 5.74
N PHE A 106 1.88 -7.15 5.79
CA PHE A 106 0.88 -7.70 6.69
C PHE A 106 -0.38 -8.08 5.92
N GLU A 107 -1.27 -8.85 6.56
CA GLU A 107 -2.66 -8.99 6.07
C GLU A 107 -3.45 -7.69 6.35
N HIS A 108 -3.34 -7.18 7.57
CA HIS A 108 -3.98 -5.95 8.05
C HIS A 108 -3.02 -5.13 8.90
N LYS A 109 -2.28 -4.20 8.28
CA LYS A 109 -1.22 -3.44 8.97
C LYS A 109 -1.71 -2.56 10.13
N GLU A 110 -2.96 -2.10 10.08
CA GLU A 110 -3.59 -1.32 11.17
C GLU A 110 -3.82 -2.13 12.44
N GLN A 111 -3.75 -3.47 12.35
CA GLN A 111 -3.83 -4.39 13.50
C GLN A 111 -2.45 -4.74 14.06
N GLU A 112 -1.38 -4.39 13.33
CA GLU A 112 0.01 -4.76 13.62
C GLU A 112 0.86 -3.59 14.12
N LEU A 113 0.20 -2.53 14.62
CA LEU A 113 0.87 -1.30 15.06
C LEU A 113 1.90 -1.55 16.17
N GLU A 114 1.65 -2.47 17.10
CA GLU A 114 2.62 -2.81 18.14
C GLU A 114 3.88 -3.47 17.56
N THR A 115 3.72 -4.35 16.56
CA THR A 115 4.84 -4.96 15.82
C THR A 115 5.67 -3.89 15.11
N ILE A 116 5.01 -2.94 14.43
CA ILE A 116 5.67 -1.82 13.75
C ILE A 116 6.45 -0.96 14.76
N ARG A 117 5.82 -0.58 15.88
CA ARG A 117 6.42 0.26 16.93
C ARG A 117 7.58 -0.42 17.66
N ALA A 118 7.51 -1.74 17.86
CA ALA A 118 8.61 -2.51 18.44
C ALA A 118 9.81 -2.56 17.50
N ARG A 119 9.57 -2.68 16.19
CA ARG A 119 10.62 -2.77 15.17
C ARG A 119 11.25 -1.42 14.83
N TYR A 120 10.45 -0.36 14.86
CA TYR A 120 10.82 1.02 14.53
C TYR A 120 10.32 1.99 15.61
N PRO A 121 10.95 1.99 16.80
CA PRO A 121 10.50 2.84 17.90
C PRO A 121 10.74 4.32 17.59
N ALA A 122 9.67 5.12 17.67
CA ALA A 122 9.71 6.57 17.52
C ALA A 122 8.81 7.28 18.57
N ARG A 123 9.13 8.54 18.85
CA ARG A 123 8.27 9.42 19.68
C ARG A 123 7.00 9.84 18.95
N ARG A 124 7.09 9.98 17.63
CA ARG A 124 5.99 10.35 16.74
C ARG A 124 6.13 9.58 15.42
N TYR A 125 4.99 9.24 14.84
CA TYR A 125 4.87 8.60 13.54
C TYR A 125 4.16 9.54 12.55
N ALA A 126 4.46 9.38 11.27
CA ALA A 126 3.64 9.89 10.19
C ALA A 126 3.18 8.71 9.34
N LEU A 127 1.87 8.57 9.13
CA LEU A 127 1.31 7.53 8.26
C LEU A 127 0.81 8.18 6.98
N ILE A 128 1.41 7.81 5.86
CA ILE A 128 1.05 8.28 4.52
C ILE A 128 0.33 7.12 3.81
N ASP A 129 -0.94 7.30 3.46
CA ASP A 129 -1.77 6.25 2.87
C ASP A 129 -2.86 6.83 1.95
N ASP A 130 -3.37 6.05 1.01
CA ASP A 130 -4.48 6.44 0.13
C ASP A 130 -5.85 5.95 0.63
N LYS A 131 -5.89 5.14 1.69
CA LYS A 131 -7.12 4.59 2.30
C LYS A 131 -7.52 5.39 3.54
N PRO A 132 -8.60 6.20 3.48
CA PRO A 132 -9.08 6.95 4.64
C PRO A 132 -9.41 6.06 5.85
N GLY A 133 -9.94 4.86 5.63
CA GLY A 133 -10.29 3.92 6.71
C GLY A 133 -9.07 3.47 7.53
N ILE A 134 -7.93 3.20 6.88
CA ILE A 134 -6.68 2.86 7.57
C ILE A 134 -6.18 4.06 8.38
N LEU A 135 -6.19 5.25 7.77
CA LEU A 135 -5.77 6.47 8.46
C LEU A 135 -6.59 6.71 9.72
N THR A 136 -7.92 6.57 9.64
CA THR A 136 -8.80 6.71 10.81
C THR A 136 -8.52 5.67 11.88
N ALA A 137 -8.36 4.39 11.49
CA ALA A 137 -8.08 3.32 12.44
C ALA A 137 -6.76 3.57 13.19
N VAL A 138 -5.70 3.96 12.48
CA VAL A 138 -4.41 4.26 13.09
C VAL A 138 -4.46 5.53 13.92
N LYS A 139 -5.17 6.57 13.50
CA LYS A 139 -5.37 7.79 14.30
C LYS A 139 -6.10 7.48 15.60
N SER A 140 -7.14 6.65 15.56
CA SER A 140 -7.87 6.23 16.75
C SER A 140 -6.98 5.44 17.73
N ALA A 141 -6.09 4.60 17.22
CA ALA A 141 -5.19 3.78 18.03
C ALA A 141 -4.01 4.57 18.65
N LEU A 142 -3.43 5.53 17.90
CA LEU A 142 -2.20 6.22 18.28
C LEU A 142 -2.39 7.68 18.72
N GLY A 143 -3.57 8.26 18.49
CA GLY A 143 -3.91 9.63 18.87
C GLY A 143 -2.90 10.66 18.37
N ASP A 144 -2.43 11.52 19.29
CA ASP A 144 -1.50 12.61 18.97
C ASP A 144 -0.08 12.14 18.63
N THR A 145 0.23 10.86 18.83
CA THR A 145 1.55 10.30 18.48
C THR A 145 1.68 9.95 17.00
N VAL A 146 0.61 10.09 16.21
CA VAL A 146 0.63 9.93 14.75
C VAL A 146 0.06 11.16 14.05
N THR A 147 0.70 11.55 12.96
CA THR A 147 0.15 12.45 11.94
C THR A 147 -0.30 11.62 10.73
N THR A 148 -1.57 11.70 10.36
CA THR A 148 -2.13 10.98 9.21
C THR A 148 -2.16 11.86 7.97
N VAL A 149 -1.64 11.33 6.87
CA VAL A 149 -1.50 12.03 5.59
C VAL A 149 -2.23 11.23 4.53
N LEU A 150 -3.35 11.75 4.05
CA LEU A 150 -4.08 11.17 2.92
C LEU A 150 -3.45 11.62 1.61
N VAL A 151 -3.04 10.67 0.78
CA VAL A 151 -2.64 10.93 -0.61
C VAL A 151 -3.83 10.67 -1.51
N GLU A 152 -4.30 11.69 -2.22
CA GLU A 152 -5.49 11.64 -3.07
C GLU A 152 -5.19 11.00 -4.44
N GLN A 153 -4.53 9.83 -4.43
CA GLN A 153 -4.20 9.04 -5.61
C GLN A 153 -4.77 7.62 -5.48
N GLY A 154 -5.17 7.05 -6.61
CA GLY A 154 -5.71 5.69 -6.65
C GLY A 154 -7.22 5.64 -6.37
N PRO A 155 -7.81 4.45 -6.52
CA PRO A 155 -9.26 4.26 -6.41
C PRO A 155 -9.78 4.44 -4.98
N TYR A 156 -8.92 4.32 -3.96
CA TYR A 156 -9.32 4.33 -2.55
C TYR A 156 -9.42 5.73 -1.95
N ALA A 157 -8.73 6.71 -2.54
CA ALA A 157 -8.71 8.09 -2.05
C ALA A 157 -10.10 8.76 -1.96
N LEU A 158 -11.08 8.23 -2.71
CA LEU A 158 -12.45 8.73 -2.75
C LEU A 158 -13.42 7.93 -1.86
N GLU A 159 -12.95 6.85 -1.24
CA GLU A 159 -13.78 6.06 -0.32
C GLU A 159 -14.14 6.90 0.91
N ALA A 160 -15.38 6.78 1.37
CA ALA A 160 -15.80 7.42 2.60
C ALA A 160 -15.26 6.62 3.79
N ALA A 161 -14.73 7.32 4.79
CA ALA A 161 -14.43 6.75 6.10
C ALA A 161 -15.25 7.48 7.17
N GLU A 162 -15.77 6.72 8.12
CA GLU A 162 -16.34 7.27 9.34
C GLU A 162 -15.21 7.66 10.29
N GLY A 163 -15.37 8.76 11.03
CA GLY A 163 -14.40 9.23 12.03
C GLY A 163 -13.76 10.57 11.66
N GLU A 164 -12.62 10.86 12.31
CA GLU A 164 -11.91 12.12 12.10
C GLU A 164 -11.24 12.17 10.72
N PRO A 165 -11.23 13.33 10.05
CA PRO A 165 -10.50 13.49 8.80
C PRO A 165 -8.99 13.33 9.02
N PRO A 166 -8.23 12.99 7.96
CA PRO A 166 -6.77 12.97 8.04
C PRO A 166 -6.22 14.35 8.41
N ASP A 167 -5.11 14.38 9.15
CA ASP A 167 -4.46 15.63 9.58
C ASP A 167 -3.98 16.46 8.38
N VAL A 168 -3.47 15.79 7.34
CA VAL A 168 -2.94 16.39 6.11
C VAL A 168 -3.52 15.69 4.88
N ARG A 169 -3.78 16.47 3.83
CA ARG A 169 -4.18 15.95 2.51
C ARG A 169 -3.17 16.39 1.46
N LEU A 170 -2.76 15.46 0.61
CA LEU A 170 -1.86 15.70 -0.50
C LEU A 170 -2.53 15.28 -1.82
N PRO A 171 -2.52 16.14 -2.86
CA PRO A 171 -3.10 15.76 -4.16
C PRO A 171 -2.30 14.67 -4.88
N SER A 172 -1.03 14.47 -4.48
CA SER A 172 -0.16 13.41 -5.00
C SER A 172 1.00 13.16 -4.06
N ILE A 173 1.65 12.00 -4.18
CA ILE A 173 2.85 11.66 -3.43
C ILE A 173 4.00 12.64 -3.74
N ALA A 174 4.07 13.19 -4.95
CA ALA A 174 5.04 14.21 -5.31
C ALA A 174 4.92 15.48 -4.44
N ALA A 175 3.71 15.82 -3.98
CA ALA A 175 3.50 16.97 -3.10
C ALA A 175 4.12 16.78 -1.70
N PHE A 176 4.45 15.53 -1.31
CA PHE A 176 5.13 15.25 -0.05
C PHE A 176 6.50 15.94 0.04
N ALA A 177 7.20 16.12 -1.09
CA ALA A 177 8.48 16.84 -1.14
C ALA A 177 8.38 18.32 -0.70
N GLY A 178 7.16 18.87 -0.61
CA GLY A 178 6.90 20.22 -0.10
C GLY A 178 6.57 20.28 1.39
N LEU A 179 6.43 19.15 2.08
CA LEU A 179 6.15 19.12 3.52
C LEU A 179 7.43 19.29 4.33
N ASP A 180 7.34 19.92 5.49
CA ASP A 180 8.43 19.97 6.47
C ASP A 180 8.12 19.10 7.69
N ALA A 181 9.09 19.01 8.61
CA ALA A 181 8.95 18.24 9.84
C ALA A 181 7.77 18.77 10.70
N ALA A 182 7.54 20.08 10.70
CA ALA A 182 6.48 20.72 11.47
C ALA A 182 5.08 20.31 10.95
N ALA A 183 4.89 20.20 9.64
CA ALA A 183 3.67 19.69 9.04
C ALA A 183 3.37 18.23 9.42
N LEU A 184 4.42 17.46 9.78
CA LEU A 184 4.31 16.10 10.31
C LEU A 184 4.27 16.05 11.85
N GLY A 185 4.15 17.20 12.51
CA GLY A 185 4.08 17.34 13.95
C GLY A 185 5.40 17.09 14.70
N ALA A 186 6.52 16.99 13.99
CA ALA A 186 7.84 16.98 14.63
C ALA A 186 8.25 18.41 15.02
N GLU A 187 8.66 18.57 16.29
CA GLU A 187 9.20 19.82 16.86
C GLU A 187 10.71 19.96 16.62
#